data_AF-A0A8S2Z1Y3-F1
#
_entry.id   AF-A0A8S2Z1Y3-F1
#
_cell.length_a   1.000
_cell.length_b   1.000
_cell.length_c   1.000
_cell.angle_alpha   90.00
_cell.angle_beta   90.00
_cell.angle_gamma   90.00
#
_symmetry.space_group_name_H-M   'P 1'
#
loop_
_entity.id
_entity.type
_entity.pdbx_description
1 polymer ?
#
loop_
_entity_poly.entity_id
_entity_poly.type
_entity_poly.pdbx_seq_one_letter_code
_entity_poly.pdbx_strand_id
1 'polypeptide(L)'
;VDTDHSAILYFLEQSFGNSIKKSILDPNQLAKQLITQQSFGSVFYQPSDSTTDETDDDDDESPVLGVCSLLPFDQQQNKQIHSWLLDKCSDNGQAKNILHDTRCGLFINERYMNIPAEISLPAIRTLRLEMSFELDYWIVHAKLRLNTSDTSTIYYVNGEEEIFQQYSTLCIDYNPAQSNNNNEWTHRRRIIFVSTNKLDEICSNIEQKLKI
;
A
#
# COMPACT_ATOMS: atom_id res chain seq x y z
N VAL A 1 -19.47 6.18 -1.79
CA VAL A 1 -18.78 7.32 -1.13
C VAL A 1 -18.62 7.07 0.36
N ASP A 2 -19.70 6.96 1.15
CA ASP A 2 -19.56 6.69 2.60
C ASP A 2 -19.12 5.24 2.90
N THR A 3 -19.60 4.26 2.13
CA THR A 3 -19.18 2.85 2.21
C THR A 3 -17.70 2.66 1.84
N ASP A 4 -17.24 3.33 0.78
CA ASP A 4 -15.84 3.32 0.34
C ASP A 4 -14.94 3.99 1.37
N HIS A 5 -15.39 5.08 1.99
CA HIS A 5 -14.65 5.77 3.04
C HIS A 5 -14.34 4.85 4.22
N SER A 6 -15.35 4.16 4.75
CA SER A 6 -15.17 3.25 5.88
C SER A 6 -14.23 2.08 5.53
N ALA A 7 -14.34 1.52 4.32
CA ALA A 7 -13.47 0.42 3.90
C ALA A 7 -12.03 0.87 3.63
N ILE A 8 -11.83 2.00 2.94
CA ILE A 8 -10.51 2.57 2.71
C ILE A 8 -9.85 2.92 4.04
N LEU A 9 -10.59 3.51 4.98
CA LEU A 9 -10.11 3.78 6.34
C LEU A 9 -9.61 2.50 7.01
N TYR A 10 -10.38 1.42 6.95
CA TYR A 10 -9.97 0.11 7.47
C TYR A 10 -8.65 -0.37 6.84
N PHE A 11 -8.50 -0.30 5.51
CA PHE A 11 -7.27 -0.72 4.84
C PHE A 11 -6.05 0.14 5.21
N LEU A 12 -6.24 1.46 5.38
CA LEU A 12 -5.17 2.34 5.87
C LEU A 12 -4.76 1.98 7.29
N GLU A 13 -5.72 1.71 8.18
CA GLU A 13 -5.45 1.26 9.54
C GLU A 13 -4.69 -0.07 9.55
N GLN A 14 -5.02 -1.02 8.67
CA GLN A 14 -4.29 -2.28 8.50
C GLN A 14 -2.86 -2.06 8.00
N SER A 15 -2.66 -1.13 7.05
CA SER A 15 -1.35 -0.84 6.48
C SER A 15 -0.43 -0.22 7.54
N PHE A 16 -0.79 0.94 8.06
CA PHE A 16 0.06 1.75 8.94
C PHE A 16 0.01 1.32 10.41
N GLY A 17 -0.99 0.51 10.80
CA GLY A 17 -1.20 0.03 12.17
C GLY A 17 -1.28 1.19 13.17
N ASN A 18 -0.68 1.02 14.35
CA ASN A 18 -0.66 2.06 15.39
C ASN A 18 0.23 3.28 15.05
N SER A 19 0.92 3.34 13.89
CA SER A 19 1.61 4.57 13.46
C SER A 19 0.63 5.74 13.29
N ILE A 20 -0.62 5.40 12.95
CA ILE A 20 -1.78 6.30 12.92
C ILE A 20 -2.15 6.81 14.33
N LYS A 21 -2.16 5.94 15.34
CA LYS A 21 -2.63 6.28 16.70
C LYS A 21 -1.65 7.15 17.50
N LYS A 22 -0.40 7.32 17.03
CA LYS A 22 0.67 8.10 17.68
C LYS A 22 0.88 9.51 17.10
N SER A 23 -0.16 10.11 16.50
CA SER A 23 -0.26 11.55 16.16
C SER A 23 0.57 12.11 14.98
N ILE A 24 1.00 11.29 14.01
CA ILE A 24 1.66 11.81 12.78
C ILE A 24 0.79 11.64 11.53
N LEU A 25 -0.02 10.57 11.44
CA LEU A 25 -0.90 10.28 10.31
C LEU A 25 -2.36 10.20 10.76
N ASP A 26 -3.23 11.01 10.16
CA ASP A 26 -4.68 10.92 10.28
C ASP A 26 -5.26 10.08 9.12
N PRO A 27 -5.73 8.85 9.40
CA PRO A 27 -6.21 7.93 8.38
C PRO A 27 -7.57 8.36 7.80
N ASN A 28 -8.38 9.13 8.54
CA ASN A 28 -9.63 9.67 8.01
C ASN A 28 -9.32 10.76 6.98
N GLN A 29 -8.35 11.62 7.29
CA GLN A 29 -7.87 12.60 6.33
C GLN A 29 -7.27 11.92 5.09
N LEU A 30 -6.45 10.89 5.26
CA LEU A 30 -5.88 10.12 4.15
C LEU A 30 -6.97 9.43 3.32
N ALA A 31 -7.95 8.78 3.94
CA ALA A 31 -9.07 8.16 3.23
C ALA A 31 -9.83 9.19 2.40
N LYS A 32 -10.15 10.34 2.99
CA LYS A 32 -10.80 11.45 2.29
C LYS A 32 -9.95 11.95 1.11
N GLN A 33 -8.64 12.05 1.28
CA GLN A 33 -7.73 12.45 0.20
C GLN A 33 -7.71 11.42 -0.93
N LEU A 34 -7.70 10.13 -0.62
CA LEU A 34 -7.74 9.08 -1.62
C LEU A 34 -9.05 9.06 -2.42
N ILE A 35 -10.17 9.40 -1.78
CA ILE A 35 -11.49 9.47 -2.43
C ILE A 35 -11.64 10.74 -3.27
N THR A 36 -11.00 11.83 -2.86
CA THR A 36 -11.17 13.16 -3.49
C THR A 36 -10.05 13.55 -4.45
N GLN A 37 -8.95 12.78 -4.51
CA GLN A 37 -7.89 13.02 -5.50
C GLN A 37 -8.43 12.85 -6.93
N GLN A 38 -7.78 13.50 -7.90
CA GLN A 38 -8.20 13.51 -9.30
C GLN A 38 -8.15 12.10 -9.91
N SER A 39 -9.24 11.34 -9.82
CA SER A 39 -9.61 10.19 -10.65
C SER A 39 -8.51 9.18 -11.05
N PHE A 40 -7.55 8.86 -10.17
CA PHE A 40 -6.70 7.68 -10.35
C PHE A 40 -6.63 6.86 -9.07
N GLY A 41 -6.82 5.55 -9.22
CA GLY A 41 -6.99 4.61 -8.12
C GLY A 41 -8.12 3.64 -8.39
N SER A 42 -8.03 2.47 -7.79
CA SER A 42 -8.99 1.39 -7.95
C SER A 42 -9.45 0.90 -6.59
N VAL A 43 -10.75 0.70 -6.46
CA VAL A 43 -11.38 -0.02 -5.35
C VAL A 43 -11.84 -1.36 -5.90
N PHE A 44 -11.49 -2.43 -5.20
CA PHE A 44 -11.91 -3.78 -5.58
C PHE A 44 -13.24 -4.08 -4.90
N TYR A 45 -14.25 -4.45 -5.67
CA TYR A 45 -15.56 -4.83 -5.14
C TYR A 45 -15.79 -6.32 -5.27
N GLN A 46 -16.54 -6.87 -4.34
CA GLN A 46 -17.13 -8.20 -4.49
C GLN A 46 -18.04 -8.20 -5.72
N PRO A 47 -17.93 -9.20 -6.62
CA PRO A 47 -18.86 -9.35 -7.71
C PRO A 47 -20.29 -9.45 -7.17
N SER A 48 -21.20 -8.63 -7.68
CA SER A 48 -22.62 -8.82 -7.43
C SER A 48 -23.08 -10.01 -8.28
N ASP A 49 -23.52 -11.10 -7.67
CA ASP A 49 -24.16 -12.19 -8.40
C ASP A 49 -25.47 -11.67 -9.01
N SER A 50 -25.45 -11.37 -10.31
CA SER A 50 -26.61 -10.84 -11.03
C SER A 50 -27.62 -11.95 -11.39
N THR A 51 -27.92 -12.83 -10.43
CA THR A 51 -28.99 -13.82 -10.51
C THR A 51 -29.65 -13.98 -9.16
N THR A 52 -30.87 -13.43 -9.09
CA THR A 52 -32.00 -13.80 -8.23
C THR A 52 -31.96 -13.49 -6.74
N ASP A 53 -33.01 -12.75 -6.41
CA ASP A 53 -33.83 -12.77 -5.20
C ASP A 53 -33.35 -11.97 -3.98
N GLU A 54 -34.18 -10.98 -3.66
CA GLU A 54 -34.21 -10.26 -2.40
C GLU A 54 -34.21 -11.26 -1.24
N THR A 55 -33.03 -11.54 -0.71
CA THR A 55 -32.87 -11.99 0.66
C THR A 55 -32.24 -10.83 1.42
N ASP A 56 -33.07 -10.17 2.23
CA ASP A 56 -32.68 -9.37 3.38
C ASP A 56 -31.79 -10.23 4.31
N ASP A 57 -30.51 -10.37 3.97
CA ASP A 57 -29.49 -10.71 4.94
C ASP A 57 -28.72 -9.42 5.25
N ASP A 58 -28.96 -8.92 6.46
CA ASP A 58 -28.28 -7.83 7.17
C ASP A 58 -26.77 -8.11 7.36
N ASP A 59 -26.04 -8.47 6.31
CA ASP A 59 -24.59 -8.43 6.35
C ASP A 59 -24.15 -6.98 6.06
N ASP A 60 -24.01 -6.21 7.14
CA ASP A 60 -23.35 -4.90 7.23
C ASP A 60 -21.86 -4.92 6.74
N GLU A 61 -21.40 -5.99 6.08
CA GLU A 61 -20.06 -6.11 5.55
C GLU A 61 -19.92 -5.28 4.25
N SER A 62 -18.94 -4.36 4.26
CA SER A 62 -18.68 -3.53 3.08
C SER A 62 -18.30 -4.42 1.88
N PRO A 63 -18.88 -4.18 0.69
CA PRO A 63 -18.56 -4.96 -0.52
C PRO A 63 -17.14 -4.68 -1.05
N VAL A 64 -16.38 -3.81 -0.39
CA VAL A 64 -15.06 -3.37 -0.79
C VAL A 64 -14.00 -4.34 -0.25
N LEU A 65 -13.32 -5.02 -1.17
CA LEU A 65 -12.32 -6.07 -0.92
C LEU A 65 -10.88 -5.56 -0.85
N GLY A 66 -10.63 -4.33 -1.32
CA GLY A 66 -9.33 -3.70 -1.27
C GLY A 66 -9.27 -2.37 -2.03
N VAL A 67 -8.11 -1.73 -1.94
CA VAL A 67 -7.77 -0.45 -2.56
C VAL A 67 -6.36 -0.52 -3.16
N CYS A 68 -6.23 0.01 -4.37
CA CYS A 68 -4.96 0.21 -5.05
C CYS A 68 -4.91 1.66 -5.51
N SER A 69 -4.06 2.48 -4.91
CA SER A 69 -3.99 3.90 -5.18
C SER A 69 -2.58 4.45 -4.97
N LEU A 70 -2.33 5.65 -5.46
CA LEU A 70 -1.07 6.35 -5.32
C LEU A 70 -1.37 7.75 -4.80
N LEU A 71 -0.70 8.19 -3.75
CA LEU A 71 -0.93 9.50 -3.17
C LEU A 71 0.37 10.34 -3.24
N PRO A 72 0.45 11.33 -4.15
CA PRO A 72 1.59 12.23 -4.23
C PRO A 72 1.76 13.01 -2.93
N PHE A 73 2.99 13.26 -2.50
CA PHE A 73 3.23 14.05 -1.30
C PHE A 73 4.52 14.85 -1.42
N ASP A 74 4.56 15.98 -0.70
CA ASP A 74 5.74 16.81 -0.55
C ASP A 74 5.66 17.61 0.78
N GLN A 75 6.47 18.66 0.92
CA GLN A 75 6.49 19.51 2.11
C GLN A 75 5.25 20.43 2.24
N GLN A 76 4.43 20.55 1.19
CA GLN A 76 3.24 21.39 1.09
C GLN A 76 1.94 20.57 1.04
N GLN A 77 1.89 19.52 0.23
CA GLN A 77 0.80 18.59 0.02
C GLN A 77 1.06 17.29 0.80
N ASN A 78 0.06 16.81 1.53
CA ASN A 78 0.16 15.54 2.29
C ASN A 78 1.34 15.50 3.28
N LYS A 79 1.59 16.63 3.96
CA LYS A 79 2.70 16.84 4.91
C LYS A 79 2.82 15.76 6.00
N GLN A 80 1.70 15.16 6.38
CA GLN A 80 1.65 14.08 7.37
C GLN A 80 2.39 12.82 6.86
N ILE A 81 2.19 12.46 5.59
CA ILE A 81 2.91 11.36 4.93
C ILE A 81 4.40 11.68 4.85
N HIS A 82 4.74 12.89 4.39
CA HIS A 82 6.13 13.34 4.28
C HIS A 82 6.85 13.27 5.63
N SER A 83 6.24 13.81 6.68
CA SER A 83 6.78 13.81 8.05
C SER A 83 6.91 12.40 8.61
N TRP A 84 5.91 11.54 8.37
CA TRP A 84 5.94 10.15 8.81
C TRP A 84 7.06 9.35 8.11
N LEU A 85 7.24 9.52 6.81
CA LEU A 85 8.33 8.88 6.08
C LEU A 85 9.69 9.38 6.56
N LEU A 86 9.87 10.67 6.82
CA LEU A 86 11.10 11.23 7.38
C LEU A 86 11.42 10.67 8.77
N ASP A 87 10.41 10.49 9.63
CA ASP A 87 10.57 9.84 10.94
C ASP A 87 11.04 8.39 10.78
N LYS A 88 10.37 7.61 9.92
CA LYS A 88 10.70 6.19 9.68
C LYS A 88 12.04 6.00 8.98
N CYS A 89 12.49 6.98 8.21
CA CYS A 89 13.75 6.95 7.47
C CYS A 89 14.83 7.83 8.12
N SER A 90 14.66 8.22 9.38
CA SER A 90 15.49 9.22 10.06
C SER A 90 16.96 8.83 10.17
N ASP A 91 17.29 7.54 10.15
CA ASP A 91 18.67 7.05 10.22
C ASP A 91 19.34 6.87 8.84
N ASN A 92 18.62 7.12 7.75
CA ASN A 92 19.12 6.90 6.38
C ASN A 92 19.23 8.21 5.59
N GLY A 93 20.46 8.67 5.34
CA GLY A 93 20.71 9.91 4.59
C GLY A 93 20.21 9.87 3.14
N GLN A 94 20.31 8.72 2.47
CA GLN A 94 19.83 8.58 1.09
C GLN A 94 18.31 8.69 1.01
N ALA A 95 17.57 8.06 1.93
CA ALA A 95 16.12 8.21 1.99
C ALA A 95 15.69 9.65 2.25
N LYS A 96 16.37 10.36 3.17
CA LYS A 96 16.10 11.78 3.40
C LYS A 96 16.29 12.59 2.12
N ASN A 97 17.39 12.39 1.40
CA ASN A 97 17.64 13.09 0.14
C ASN A 97 16.54 12.80 -0.89
N ILE A 98 16.12 11.53 -1.05
CA ILE A 98 15.00 11.18 -1.94
C ILE A 98 13.72 11.92 -1.51
N LEU A 99 13.37 11.88 -0.23
CA LEU A 99 12.16 12.51 0.31
C LEU A 99 12.18 14.05 0.25
N HIS A 100 13.35 14.69 0.19
CA HIS A 100 13.49 16.15 0.10
C HIS A 100 13.63 16.67 -1.33
N ASP A 101 14.38 15.95 -2.17
CA ASP A 101 14.87 16.48 -3.46
C ASP A 101 14.11 15.91 -4.66
N THR A 102 13.19 14.97 -4.46
CA THR A 102 12.48 14.28 -5.55
C THR A 102 10.97 14.23 -5.35
N ARG A 103 10.22 14.09 -6.45
CA ARG A 103 8.76 13.94 -6.43
C ARG A 103 8.40 12.51 -6.09
N CYS A 104 7.78 12.32 -4.93
CA CYS A 104 7.42 11.01 -4.43
C CYS A 104 5.90 10.82 -4.38
N GLY A 105 5.46 9.58 -4.57
CA GLY A 105 4.09 9.15 -4.33
C GLY A 105 4.07 7.93 -3.43
N LEU A 106 3.18 7.93 -2.44
CA LEU A 106 2.96 6.80 -1.56
C LEU A 106 2.03 5.82 -2.27
N PHE A 107 2.53 4.64 -2.60
CA PHE A 107 1.75 3.57 -3.21
C PHE A 107 1.04 2.77 -2.12
N ILE A 108 -0.28 2.70 -2.23
CA ILE A 108 -1.18 2.04 -1.29
C ILE A 108 -1.83 0.89 -2.04
N ASN A 109 -1.46 -0.33 -1.69
CA ASN A 109 -2.00 -1.55 -2.27
C ASN A 109 -2.37 -2.49 -1.13
N GLU A 110 -3.65 -2.44 -0.75
CA GLU A 110 -4.15 -3.13 0.43
C GLU A 110 -5.44 -3.85 0.09
N ARG A 111 -5.54 -5.10 0.49
CA ARG A 111 -6.71 -5.96 0.25
C ARG A 111 -6.80 -7.02 1.34
N TYR A 112 -7.94 -7.68 1.44
CA TYR A 112 -8.03 -8.85 2.32
C TYR A 112 -7.06 -9.95 1.85
N MET A 113 -6.56 -10.75 2.81
CA MET A 113 -5.52 -11.77 2.54
C MET A 113 -5.99 -12.89 1.61
N ASN A 114 -7.30 -13.14 1.52
CA ASN A 114 -7.90 -14.13 0.63
C ASN A 114 -8.01 -13.63 -0.82
N ILE A 115 -7.74 -12.35 -1.07
CA ILE A 115 -7.86 -11.76 -2.40
C ILE A 115 -6.56 -11.95 -3.17
N PRO A 116 -6.61 -12.55 -4.38
CA PRO A 116 -5.44 -12.88 -5.19
C PRO A 116 -4.55 -11.67 -5.51
N ALA A 117 -3.27 -11.90 -5.83
CA ALA A 117 -2.36 -10.84 -6.25
C ALA A 117 -2.62 -10.39 -7.71
N GLU A 118 -3.23 -11.26 -8.50
CA GLU A 118 -3.55 -11.07 -9.90
C GLU A 118 -4.44 -9.84 -10.14
N ILE A 119 -5.26 -9.44 -9.16
CA ILE A 119 -6.13 -8.27 -9.29
C ILE A 119 -5.39 -6.94 -9.15
N SER A 120 -4.20 -6.91 -8.54
CA SER A 120 -3.45 -5.66 -8.35
C SER A 120 -2.72 -5.24 -9.62
N LEU A 121 -2.28 -6.18 -10.45
CA LEU A 121 -1.59 -5.90 -11.71
C LEU A 121 -2.39 -4.98 -12.66
N PRO A 122 -3.65 -5.26 -13.01
CA PRO A 122 -4.43 -4.35 -13.85
C PRO A 122 -4.61 -2.99 -13.18
N ALA A 123 -4.82 -2.93 -11.86
CA ALA A 123 -4.94 -1.66 -11.14
C ALA A 123 -3.65 -0.83 -11.16
N ILE A 124 -2.48 -1.45 -11.02
CA ILE A 124 -1.17 -0.80 -11.12
C ILE A 124 -0.96 -0.25 -12.53
N ARG A 125 -1.32 -1.02 -13.57
CA ARG A 125 -1.26 -0.57 -14.98
C ARG A 125 -2.17 0.63 -15.20
N THR A 126 -3.40 0.60 -14.69
CA THR A 126 -4.35 1.72 -14.76
C THR A 126 -3.79 2.96 -14.07
N LEU A 127 -3.27 2.84 -12.84
CA LEU A 127 -2.61 3.94 -12.13
C LEU A 127 -1.50 4.58 -12.97
N ARG A 128 -0.64 3.76 -13.60
CA ARG A 128 0.45 4.24 -14.44
C ARG A 128 -0.03 5.04 -15.65
N LEU A 129 -1.16 4.64 -16.26
CA LEU A 129 -1.75 5.28 -17.43
C LEU A 129 -2.51 6.57 -17.08
N GLU A 130 -3.21 6.58 -15.95
CA GLU A 130 -4.06 7.70 -15.51
C GLU A 130 -3.26 8.83 -14.83
N MET A 131 -2.04 8.56 -14.38
CA MET A 131 -1.14 9.58 -13.82
C MET A 131 -0.84 10.69 -14.83
N SER A 132 -1.39 11.88 -14.56
CA SER A 132 -1.16 13.11 -15.34
C SER A 132 0.07 13.92 -14.91
N PHE A 133 0.80 13.44 -13.90
CA PHE A 133 1.98 14.06 -13.34
C PHE A 133 3.11 13.04 -13.26
N GLU A 134 4.33 13.55 -13.24
CA GLU A 134 5.52 12.73 -13.11
C GLU A 134 5.95 12.63 -11.65
N LEU A 135 6.30 11.40 -11.25
CA LEU A 135 7.00 11.12 -10.01
C LEU A 135 8.36 10.54 -10.34
N ASP A 136 9.34 10.82 -9.50
CA ASP A 136 10.64 10.20 -9.57
C ASP A 136 10.64 8.84 -8.85
N TYR A 137 9.88 8.74 -7.76
CA TYR A 137 9.77 7.54 -6.92
C TYR A 137 8.34 7.17 -6.54
N TRP A 138 8.06 5.88 -6.64
CA TRP A 138 6.97 5.21 -5.94
C TRP A 138 7.51 4.65 -4.63
N ILE A 139 6.87 5.02 -3.53
CA ILE A 139 7.21 4.51 -2.20
C ILE A 139 6.17 3.47 -1.82
N VAL A 140 6.58 2.22 -1.76
CA VAL A 140 5.73 1.10 -1.34
C VAL A 140 5.90 0.89 0.16
N HIS A 141 4.77 0.81 0.87
CA HIS A 141 4.75 0.44 2.28
C HIS A 141 4.31 -1.02 2.42
N ALA A 142 5.29 -1.92 2.46
CA ALA A 142 5.07 -3.36 2.45
C ALA A 142 4.92 -3.95 3.86
N LYS A 143 4.06 -4.96 3.98
CA LYS A 143 3.86 -5.73 5.22
C LYS A 143 4.57 -7.07 5.10
N LEU A 144 5.41 -7.37 6.09
CA LEU A 144 6.21 -8.59 6.14
C LEU A 144 5.86 -9.44 7.37
N ARG A 145 5.94 -10.76 7.19
CA ARG A 145 5.98 -11.76 8.27
C ARG A 145 7.30 -12.51 8.20
N LEU A 146 8.06 -12.49 9.30
CA LEU A 146 9.33 -13.18 9.42
C LEU A 146 9.14 -14.40 10.31
N ASN A 147 9.67 -15.55 9.89
CA ASN A 147 9.66 -16.72 10.75
C ASN A 147 10.64 -16.51 11.92
N THR A 148 10.19 -16.79 13.14
CA THR A 148 10.99 -16.62 14.36
C THR A 148 12.11 -17.65 14.48
N SER A 149 11.93 -18.85 13.92
CA SER A 149 12.91 -19.94 13.93
C SER A 149 13.91 -19.83 12.77
N ASP A 150 13.49 -19.24 11.66
CA ASP A 150 14.34 -18.93 10.51
C ASP A 150 14.12 -17.48 10.05
N THR A 151 14.95 -16.59 10.58
CA THR A 151 14.89 -15.16 10.25
C THR A 151 15.25 -14.85 8.78
N SER A 152 15.76 -15.82 8.03
CA SER A 152 16.00 -15.66 6.58
C SER A 152 14.73 -15.85 5.76
N THR A 153 13.73 -16.53 6.32
CA THR A 153 12.44 -16.73 5.66
C THR A 153 11.52 -15.52 5.92
N ILE A 154 11.29 -14.76 4.85
CA ILE A 154 10.46 -13.54 4.84
C ILE A 154 9.27 -13.77 3.91
N TYR A 155 8.06 -13.49 4.39
CA TYR A 155 6.84 -13.51 3.60
C TYR A 155 6.29 -12.10 3.45
N TYR A 156 6.00 -11.72 2.22
CA TYR A 156 5.22 -10.54 1.90
C TYR A 156 3.73 -10.85 2.05
N VAL A 157 2.98 -9.97 2.71
CA VAL A 157 1.51 -10.12 2.82
C VAL A 157 0.87 -9.97 1.44
N ASN A 158 1.35 -9.02 0.64
CA ASN A 158 1.00 -8.90 -0.78
C ASN A 158 2.19 -9.37 -1.62
N GLY A 159 2.10 -10.55 -2.23
CA GLY A 159 3.24 -11.24 -2.86
C GLY A 159 3.91 -10.49 -4.02
N GLU A 160 3.21 -9.57 -4.67
CA GLU A 160 3.74 -8.70 -5.73
C GLU A 160 4.71 -7.63 -5.18
N GLU A 161 4.58 -7.21 -3.91
CA GLU A 161 5.48 -6.23 -3.28
C GLU A 161 6.92 -6.75 -3.15
N GLU A 162 7.10 -8.08 -3.16
CA GLU A 162 8.41 -8.70 -3.26
C GLU A 162 9.11 -8.31 -4.57
N ILE A 163 8.36 -8.18 -5.67
CA ILE A 163 8.93 -7.77 -6.95
C ILE A 163 9.33 -6.30 -6.88
N PHE A 164 8.52 -5.41 -6.28
CA PHE A 164 8.93 -4.02 -6.06
C PHE A 164 10.26 -3.92 -5.29
N GLN A 165 10.48 -4.79 -4.30
CA GLN A 165 11.76 -4.85 -3.58
C GLN A 165 12.95 -5.19 -4.49
N GLN A 166 12.78 -6.08 -5.46
CA GLN A 166 13.85 -6.48 -6.39
C GLN A 166 14.35 -5.31 -7.27
N TYR A 167 13.47 -4.37 -7.58
CA TYR A 167 13.78 -3.17 -8.38
C TYR A 167 13.99 -1.92 -7.53
N SER A 168 14.10 -2.09 -6.21
CA SER A 168 14.22 -0.96 -5.29
C SER A 168 15.60 -0.29 -5.36
N THR A 169 15.59 1.03 -5.27
CA THR A 169 16.80 1.83 -5.02
C THR A 169 17.23 1.71 -3.56
N LEU A 170 16.27 1.60 -2.65
CA LEU A 170 16.48 1.53 -1.21
C LEU A 170 15.31 0.83 -0.52
N CYS A 171 15.61 0.04 0.51
CA CYS A 171 14.62 -0.52 1.44
C CYS A 171 14.96 -0.12 2.88
N ILE A 172 13.94 0.24 3.66
CA ILE A 172 14.08 0.55 5.09
C ILE A 172 13.07 -0.27 5.87
N ASP A 173 13.58 -1.10 6.78
CA ASP A 173 12.75 -1.93 7.65
C ASP A 173 12.52 -1.25 8.99
N TYR A 174 11.30 -1.38 9.51
CA TYR A 174 10.99 -0.96 10.87
C TYR A 174 9.96 -1.89 11.53
N ASN A 175 9.98 -1.93 12.86
CA ASN A 175 9.03 -2.73 13.64
C ASN A 175 7.75 -1.92 13.90
N PRO A 176 6.55 -2.48 13.65
CA PRO A 176 5.31 -1.81 14.01
C PRO A 176 5.18 -1.71 15.54
N ALA A 177 4.55 -0.63 16.03
CA ALA A 177 4.49 -0.30 17.46
C ALA A 177 3.75 -1.34 18.34
N GLN A 178 2.87 -2.15 17.75
CA GLN A 178 2.42 -3.41 18.32
C GLN A 178 2.64 -4.46 17.25
N SER A 179 3.50 -5.42 17.57
CA SER A 179 3.62 -6.63 16.78
C SER A 179 2.95 -7.72 17.61
N ASN A 180 1.78 -8.19 17.17
CA ASN A 180 1.19 -9.42 17.71
C ASN A 180 2.05 -10.56 17.21
N ASN A 181 3.21 -10.71 17.83
CA ASN A 181 4.09 -11.82 17.57
C ASN A 181 3.44 -13.01 18.26
N ASN A 182 2.98 -13.96 17.47
CA ASN A 182 2.83 -15.30 18.00
C ASN A 182 4.23 -15.92 18.08
N ASN A 183 4.36 -17.06 18.76
CA ASN A 183 5.66 -17.70 18.96
C ASN A 183 6.35 -18.13 17.64
N GLU A 184 5.68 -18.03 16.50
CA GLU A 184 6.16 -18.49 15.20
C GLU A 184 6.51 -17.34 14.24
N TRP A 185 5.76 -16.22 14.28
CA TRP A 185 5.87 -15.13 13.30
C TRP A 185 6.06 -13.77 13.96
N THR A 186 7.03 -13.02 13.45
CA THR A 186 7.23 -11.61 13.79
C THR A 186 6.76 -10.71 12.65
N HIS A 187 6.03 -9.66 12.99
CA HIS A 187 5.56 -8.68 12.02
C HIS A 187 6.60 -7.58 11.79
N ARG A 188 6.87 -7.25 10.54
CA ARG A 188 7.76 -6.14 10.14
C ARG A 188 7.09 -5.30 9.05
N ARG A 189 7.53 -4.06 8.92
CA ARG A 189 7.16 -3.15 7.83
C ARG A 189 8.40 -2.79 7.05
N ARG A 190 8.25 -2.59 5.74
CA ARG A 190 9.32 -2.21 4.85
C ARG A 190 8.88 -1.06 3.96
N ILE A 191 9.65 0.02 3.95
CA ILE A 191 9.49 1.14 3.03
C ILE A 191 10.42 0.86 1.85
N ILE A 192 9.85 0.73 0.65
CA ILE A 192 10.57 0.39 -0.58
C ILE A 192 10.52 1.60 -1.51
N PHE A 193 11.69 2.14 -1.85
CA PHE A 193 11.83 3.24 -2.80
C PHE A 193 12.10 2.66 -4.18
N VAL A 194 11.16 2.84 -5.10
CA VAL A 194 11.25 2.33 -6.48
C VAL A 194 11.21 3.51 -7.44
N SER A 195 12.18 3.60 -8.34
CA SER A 195 12.13 4.64 -9.37
C SER A 195 11.00 4.36 -10.36
N THR A 196 10.24 5.40 -10.73
CA THR A 196 9.09 5.29 -11.63
C THR A 196 9.43 4.66 -12.98
N ASN A 197 10.67 4.81 -13.45
CA ASN A 197 11.14 4.19 -14.70
C ASN A 197 11.22 2.64 -14.64
N LYS A 198 11.10 2.04 -13.46
CA LYS A 198 11.09 0.58 -13.26
C LYS A 198 9.71 -0.04 -13.29
N LEU A 199 8.64 0.75 -13.32
CA LEU A 199 7.27 0.23 -13.21
C LEU A 199 6.89 -0.72 -14.35
N ASP A 200 7.34 -0.46 -15.57
CA ASP A 200 7.05 -1.35 -16.71
C ASP A 200 7.74 -2.71 -16.53
N GLU A 201 9.01 -2.71 -16.13
CA GLU A 201 9.77 -3.94 -15.81
C GLU A 201 9.12 -4.72 -14.64
N ILE A 202 8.66 -4.01 -13.60
CA ILE A 202 7.95 -4.58 -12.45
C ILE A 202 6.65 -5.23 -12.89
N CYS A 203 5.82 -4.52 -13.67
CA CYS A 203 4.55 -5.06 -14.16
C CYS A 203 4.74 -6.32 -15.00
N SER A 204 5.74 -6.34 -15.88
CA SER A 204 6.08 -7.54 -16.67
C SER A 204 6.55 -8.71 -15.78
N ASN A 205 7.32 -8.44 -14.72
CA ASN A 205 7.78 -9.49 -13.81
C ASN A 205 6.64 -10.01 -12.91
N ILE A 206 5.71 -9.14 -12.48
CA ILE A 206 4.49 -9.54 -11.78
C ILE A 206 3.67 -10.48 -12.65
N GLU A 207 3.43 -10.12 -13.92
CA GLU A 207 2.72 -10.96 -14.89
C GLU A 207 3.38 -12.34 -15.05
N GLN A 208 4.71 -12.38 -15.23
CA GLN A 208 5.46 -13.63 -15.35
C GLN A 208 5.40 -14.50 -14.08
N LYS A 209 5.56 -13.91 -12.90
CA LYS A 209 5.55 -14.62 -11.62
C LYS A 209 4.17 -15.19 -11.31
N LEU A 210 3.12 -14.44 -11.62
CA LEU A 210 1.72 -14.85 -11.44
C LEU A 210 1.22 -15.78 -12.57
N LYS A 211 2.02 -15.99 -13.62
CA LYS A 211 1.69 -16.80 -14.81
C LYS A 211 0.41 -16.32 -15.51
N ILE A 212 0.21 -15.01 -15.55
CA ILE A 212 -0.88 -14.34 -16.26
C ILE A 212 -0.47 -14.12 -17.72
#